data_AF-A0A536NWC7-F1
#
_entry.id   AF-A0A536NWC7-F1
#
_cell.length_a   1.000
_cell.length_b   1.000
_cell.length_c   1.000
_cell.angle_alpha   90.00
_cell.angle_beta   90.00
_cell.angle_gamma   90.00
#
_symmetry.space_group_name_H-M   'P 1'
#
loop_
_entity.id
_entity.type
_entity.pdbx_description
1 polymer ?
#
loop_
_entity_poly.entity_id
_entity_poly.type
_entity_poly.pdbx_seq_one_letter_code
_entity_poly.pdbx_strand_id
1 'polypeptide(L)'
;MADETNAEFAPVRDAGRPMLAHAHAVLAEGWPVSASAQPRLLTAIAHAFSFWAWVSMADLGMSDEAAAGLMLDMVRGVGNSLNSN
;
A
#
# COMPACT_ATOMS: atom_id res chain seq x y z
N MET A 1 15.56 -6.87 9.67
CA MET A 1 16.70 -5.94 9.70
C MET A 1 16.28 -4.72 8.92
N ALA A 2 16.16 -3.56 9.57
CA ALA A 2 15.92 -2.32 8.84
C ALA A 2 17.20 -2.02 8.06
N ASP A 3 17.06 -1.93 6.75
CA ASP A 3 18.15 -1.67 5.82
C ASP A 3 18.77 -0.30 6.13
N GLU A 4 19.96 -0.30 6.76
CA GLU A 4 20.74 0.91 7.06
C GLU A 4 21.12 1.70 5.79
N THR A 5 21.00 1.06 4.62
CA THR A 5 21.35 1.58 3.29
C THR A 5 20.47 2.74 2.80
N ASN A 6 19.36 3.05 3.48
CA ASN A 6 18.43 4.13 3.08
C ASN A 6 18.33 5.28 4.10
N ALA A 7 19.21 5.34 5.10
CA ALA A 7 19.16 6.37 6.15
C ALA A 7 19.37 7.79 5.59
N GLU A 8 20.20 7.94 4.55
CA GLU A 8 20.44 9.20 3.85
C GLU A 8 19.18 9.80 3.19
N PHE A 9 18.23 8.94 2.79
CA PHE A 9 16.95 9.36 2.22
C PHE A 9 15.86 9.60 3.27
N ALA A 10 16.14 9.40 4.56
CA ALA A 10 15.18 9.61 5.64
C ALA A 10 14.53 11.00 5.62
N PRO A 11 15.26 12.12 5.41
CA PRO A 11 14.66 13.46 5.37
C PRO A 11 13.64 13.61 4.24
N VAL A 12 13.94 13.10 3.05
CA VAL A 12 13.05 13.16 1.88
C VAL A 12 11.82 12.28 2.09
N ARG A 13 12.01 11.07 2.60
CA ARG A 13 10.91 10.16 2.98
C ARG A 13 9.99 10.79 4.00
N ASP A 14 10.55 11.42 5.04
CA ASP A 14 9.79 12.01 6.12
C ASP A 14 9.03 13.26 5.64
N ALA A 15 9.62 14.07 4.76
CA ALA A 15 8.95 15.17 4.10
C ALA A 15 7.80 14.73 3.18
N GLY A 16 7.94 13.59 2.48
CA GLY A 16 6.90 13.03 1.60
C GLY A 16 5.78 12.28 2.33
N ARG A 17 5.99 11.91 3.59
CA ARG A 17 5.06 11.07 4.38
C ARG A 17 3.66 11.66 4.51
N PRO A 18 3.45 12.97 4.75
CA PRO A 18 2.11 13.54 4.83
C PRO A 18 1.34 13.44 3.50
N MET A 19 2.03 13.67 2.39
CA MET A 19 1.42 13.59 1.06
C MET A 19 1.01 12.14 0.70
N LEU A 20 1.88 11.17 1.02
CA LEU A 20 1.55 9.74 0.85
C LEU A 20 0.38 9.32 1.74
N ALA A 21 0.36 9.74 3.00
CA ALA A 21 -0.75 9.47 3.90
C ALA A 21 -2.08 10.05 3.38
N HIS A 22 -2.05 11.27 2.83
CA HIS A 22 -3.21 11.87 2.19
C HIS A 22 -3.67 11.09 0.95
N ALA A 23 -2.74 10.69 0.07
CA ALA A 23 -3.07 9.88 -1.10
C ALA A 23 -3.73 8.54 -0.70
N HIS A 24 -3.20 7.84 0.31
CA HIS A 24 -3.81 6.60 0.81
C HIS A 24 -5.22 6.84 1.37
N ALA A 25 -5.45 7.95 2.06
CA ALA A 25 -6.76 8.31 2.59
C ALA A 25 -7.78 8.56 1.48
N VAL A 26 -7.41 9.35 0.45
CA VAL A 26 -8.26 9.59 -0.73
C VAL A 26 -8.61 8.28 -1.43
N LEU A 27 -7.64 7.38 -1.60
CA LEU A 27 -7.91 6.07 -2.19
C LEU A 27 -8.88 5.25 -1.33
N ALA A 28 -8.73 5.28 0.00
CA ALA A 28 -9.61 4.55 0.91
C ALA A 28 -11.08 5.00 0.83
N GLU A 29 -11.37 6.25 0.42
CA GLU A 29 -12.75 6.73 0.20
C GLU A 29 -13.49 5.91 -0.86
N GLY A 30 -12.77 5.28 -1.80
CA GLY A 30 -13.35 4.40 -2.82
C GLY A 30 -13.78 3.01 -2.31
N TRP A 31 -13.44 2.65 -1.07
CA TRP A 31 -13.76 1.35 -0.47
C TRP A 31 -14.56 1.55 0.82
N PRO A 32 -15.90 1.42 0.77
CA PRO A 32 -16.72 1.56 1.95
C PRO A 32 -16.43 0.41 2.92
N VAL A 33 -15.86 0.74 4.07
CA VAL A 33 -15.63 -0.17 5.22
C VAL A 33 -16.02 0.55 6.51
N SER A 34 -16.27 -0.21 7.58
CA SER A 34 -16.55 0.39 8.90
C SER A 34 -15.34 1.20 9.41
N ALA A 35 -15.59 2.20 10.25
CA ALA A 35 -14.53 3.06 10.81
C ALA A 35 -13.47 2.25 11.58
N SER A 36 -13.88 1.17 12.26
CA SER A 36 -12.97 0.25 12.95
C SER A 36 -12.09 -0.58 12.01
N ALA A 37 -12.53 -0.79 10.77
CA ALA A 37 -11.81 -1.53 9.74
C ALA A 37 -10.88 -0.64 8.88
N GLN A 38 -11.10 0.67 8.90
CA GLN A 38 -10.38 1.65 8.09
C GLN A 38 -8.84 1.59 8.23
N PRO A 39 -8.24 1.40 9.42
CA PRO A 39 -6.78 1.29 9.54
C PRO A 39 -6.19 0.10 8.76
N ARG A 40 -6.93 -1.01 8.67
CA ARG A 40 -6.49 -2.20 7.96
C ARG A 40 -6.56 -2.03 6.45
N LEU A 41 -7.59 -1.36 5.94
CA LEU A 41 -7.68 -0.96 4.52
C LEU A 41 -6.55 -0.01 4.14
N LEU A 42 -6.29 1.02 4.94
CA LEU A 42 -5.19 1.97 4.71
C LEU A 42 -3.82 1.29 4.66
N THR A 43 -3.61 0.26 5.48
CA THR A 43 -2.36 -0.53 5.46
C THR A 43 -2.21 -1.32 4.17
N ALA A 44 -3.29 -1.92 3.66
CA ALA A 44 -3.28 -2.64 2.38
C ALA A 44 -2.97 -1.69 1.20
N ILE A 45 -3.61 -0.51 1.17
CA ILE A 45 -3.37 0.52 0.16
C ILE A 45 -1.90 1.02 0.23
N ALA A 46 -1.39 1.30 1.43
CA ALA A 46 -0.01 1.73 1.62
C ALA A 46 1.00 0.68 1.13
N HIS A 47 0.70 -0.60 1.34
CA HIS A 47 1.52 -1.69 0.82
C HIS A 47 1.52 -1.73 -0.71
N ALA A 48 0.35 -1.59 -1.34
CA ALA A 48 0.22 -1.57 -2.80
C ALA A 48 0.98 -0.40 -3.46
N PHE A 49 1.18 0.71 -2.75
CA PHE A 49 1.98 1.87 -3.20
C PHE A 49 3.47 1.80 -2.84
N SER A 50 3.90 0.78 -2.10
CA SER A 50 5.28 0.67 -1.63
C SER A 50 6.23 0.30 -2.76
N PHE A 51 7.25 1.12 -3.01
CA PHE A 51 8.32 0.84 -3.98
C PHE A 51 8.91 -0.57 -3.83
N TRP A 52 9.18 -0.99 -2.58
CA TRP A 52 9.76 -2.31 -2.31
C TRP A 52 8.81 -3.46 -2.61
N ALA A 53 7.50 -3.24 -2.52
CA ALA A 53 6.53 -4.24 -2.93
C ALA A 53 6.58 -4.47 -4.44
N TRP A 54 6.75 -3.39 -5.23
CA TRP A 54 6.93 -3.47 -6.68
C TRP A 54 8.26 -4.10 -7.07
N VAL A 55 9.36 -3.72 -6.43
CA VAL A 55 10.68 -4.37 -6.65
C VAL A 55 10.60 -5.87 -6.39
N SER A 56 9.99 -6.28 -5.28
CA SER A 56 9.85 -7.70 -4.94
C SER A 56 9.06 -8.48 -6.01
N MET A 57 8.10 -7.86 -6.69
CA MET A 57 7.35 -8.55 -7.76
C MET A 57 8.11 -8.57 -9.08
N ALA A 58 8.85 -7.50 -9.38
CA ALA A 58 9.77 -7.48 -10.52
C ALA A 58 10.87 -8.55 -10.38
N ASP A 59 11.41 -8.75 -9.17
CA ASP A 59 12.40 -9.80 -8.88
C ASP A 59 11.84 -11.22 -9.09
N LEU A 60 10.51 -11.39 -8.98
CA LEU A 60 9.81 -12.63 -9.30
C LEU A 60 9.49 -12.77 -10.81
N GLY A 61 9.93 -11.82 -11.64
CA GLY A 61 9.71 -11.82 -13.08
C GLY A 61 8.30 -11.40 -13.50
N MET A 62 7.55 -10.71 -12.62
CA MET A 62 6.21 -10.24 -12.92
C MET A 62 6.24 -8.96 -13.77
N SER A 63 5.37 -8.86 -14.78
CA SER A 63 5.18 -7.60 -15.51
C SER A 63 4.45 -6.57 -14.64
N ASP A 64 4.66 -5.27 -14.92
CA ASP A 64 4.00 -4.18 -14.21
C ASP A 64 2.47 -4.30 -14.22
N GLU A 65 1.88 -4.79 -15.32
CA GLU A 65 0.44 -4.98 -15.45
C GLU A 65 -0.07 -6.13 -14.55
N ALA A 66 0.62 -7.27 -14.55
CA ALA A 66 0.27 -8.39 -13.68
C ALA A 66 0.46 -8.02 -12.20
N ALA A 67 1.52 -7.26 -11.90
CA ALA A 67 1.79 -6.69 -10.59
C ALA A 67 0.66 -5.77 -10.11
N ALA A 68 0.26 -4.82 -10.95
CA ALA A 68 -0.85 -3.92 -10.67
C ALA A 68 -2.15 -4.68 -10.37
N GLY A 69 -2.46 -5.68 -11.20
CA GLY A 69 -3.64 -6.54 -11.03
C GLY A 69 -3.62 -7.27 -9.68
N LEU A 70 -2.50 -7.92 -9.35
CA LEU A 70 -2.34 -8.65 -8.09
C LEU A 70 -2.48 -7.72 -6.86
N MET A 71 -1.85 -6.54 -6.88
CA MET A 71 -1.94 -5.57 -5.79
C MET A 71 -3.38 -5.09 -5.59
N LEU A 72 -4.10 -4.82 -6.67
CA LEU A 72 -5.51 -4.45 -6.63
C LEU A 72 -6.37 -5.57 -6.04
N ASP A 73 -6.13 -6.83 -6.43
CA ASP A 73 -6.85 -7.98 -5.92
C ASP A 73 -6.58 -8.23 -4.44
N MET A 74 -5.35 -8.01 -3.96
CA MET A 74 -5.02 -8.04 -2.53
C MET A 74 -5.80 -6.99 -1.74
N VAL A 75 -5.84 -5.73 -2.22
CA VAL A 75 -6.59 -4.65 -1.57
C VAL A 75 -8.10 -4.96 -1.56
N ARG A 76 -8.65 -5.45 -2.68
CA ARG A 76 -10.04 -5.89 -2.77
C ARG A 76 -10.35 -7.03 -1.81
N GLY A 77 -9.47 -8.02 -1.71
CA GLY A 77 -9.60 -9.14 -0.78
C GLY A 77 -9.68 -8.65 0.67
N VAL A 78 -8.83 -7.69 1.05
CA VAL A 78 -8.91 -7.05 2.36
C VAL A 78 -10.24 -6.32 2.53
N GLY A 79 -10.63 -5.44 1.60
CA GLY A 79 -11.89 -4.70 1.68
C GLY A 79 -13.11 -5.61 1.84
N ASN A 80 -13.19 -6.67 1.03
CA ASN A 80 -14.28 -7.66 1.10
C ASN A 80 -14.30 -8.40 2.44
N SER A 81 -13.13 -8.81 2.95
CA SER A 81 -13.05 -9.49 4.26
C SER A 81 -13.51 -8.62 5.42
N LEU A 82 -13.34 -7.30 5.30
CA LEU A 82 -13.74 -6.32 6.31
C LEU A 82 -15.25 -6.04 6.30
N ASN A 83 -15.91 -6.24 5.17
CA ASN A 83 -17.35 -6.04 4.99
C ASN A 83 -18.19 -7.31 5.22
N SER A 84 -17.54 -8.45 5.47
CA SER A 84 -18.19 -9.75 5.66
C SER A 84 -18.45 -10.10 7.13
N ASN A 85 -18.25 -9.15 8.05
CA ASN A 85 -18.60 -9.24 9.48
C ASN A 85 -19.77 -8.33 9.81
#